data_AF-A0A2R6M6D1-F1
#
_entry.id   AF-A0A2R6M6D1-F1
#
_cell.length_a   1.000
_cell.length_b   1.000
_cell.length_c   1.000
_cell.angle_alpha   90.00
_cell.angle_beta   90.00
_cell.angle_gamma   90.00
#
_symmetry.space_group_name_H-M   'P 1'
#
loop_
_entity.id
_entity.type
_entity.pdbx_description
1 polymer ?
#
loop_
_entity_poly.entity_id
_entity_poly.type
_entity_poly.pdbx_seq_one_letter_code
_entity_poly.pdbx_strand_id
1 'polypeptide(L)'
;MSFNSDGTKLFIANRINNVSEVQLSTAWDITTVSPLDIVETIRDNIAPRGIALRGDEAKLFVLRDSAPEIAQYDLAYGGDALASVQQP
;
A
#
# COMPACT_ATOMS: atom_id res chain seq x y z
N MET A 1 -0.35 8.00 -2.60
CA MET A 1 -0.97 7.50 -1.36
C MET A 1 -2.42 7.16 -1.64
N SER A 2 -3.01 6.20 -0.93
CA SER A 2 -4.41 5.80 -1.09
C SER A 2 -4.97 5.33 0.24
N PHE A 3 -6.17 5.78 0.62
CA PHE A 3 -6.94 5.13 1.67
C PHE A 3 -7.58 3.84 1.16
N ASN A 4 -7.95 2.96 2.07
CA ASN A 4 -9.01 1.97 1.83
C ASN A 4 -10.40 2.64 1.95
N SER A 5 -11.45 1.85 1.68
CA SER A 5 -12.84 2.28 1.58
C SER A 5 -13.43 2.74 2.91
N ASP A 6 -13.02 2.14 4.03
CA ASP A 6 -13.46 2.54 5.38
C ASP A 6 -12.57 3.60 6.04
N GLY A 7 -11.47 4.01 5.38
CA GLY A 7 -10.57 5.05 5.83
C GLY A 7 -9.69 4.68 7.03
N THR A 8 -9.74 3.44 7.51
CA THR A 8 -8.95 2.98 8.66
C THR A 8 -7.54 2.54 8.27
N LYS A 9 -7.24 2.47 6.97
CA LYS A 9 -5.90 2.16 6.46
C LYS A 9 -5.44 3.15 5.40
N LEU A 10 -4.15 3.43 5.42
CA LEU A 10 -3.48 4.27 4.45
C LEU A 10 -2.28 3.55 3.85
N PHE A 11 -2.28 3.43 2.53
CA PHE A 11 -1.15 2.93 1.75
C PHE A 11 -0.28 4.10 1.29
N ILE A 12 1.02 4.05 1.61
CA ILE A 12 1.98 5.13 1.35
C ILE A 12 3.07 4.61 0.42
N ALA A 13 3.20 5.25 -0.74
CA ALA A 13 4.30 5.00 -1.67
C ALA A 13 5.55 5.74 -1.20
N ASN A 14 6.53 5.00 -0.69
CA ASN A 14 7.82 5.54 -0.30
C ASN A 14 8.76 5.46 -1.49
N ARG A 15 8.98 6.62 -2.12
CA ARG A 15 9.71 6.81 -3.39
C ARG A 15 11.02 6.03 -3.49
N ILE A 16 11.71 5.83 -2.37
CA ILE A 16 13.01 5.16 -2.36
C ILE A 16 12.88 3.68 -2.72
N ASN A 17 12.00 2.92 -2.08
CA ASN A 17 12.08 1.46 -2.20
C ASN A 17 10.82 0.66 -1.82
N ASN A 18 9.78 1.27 -1.26
CA ASN A 18 8.73 0.47 -0.64
C ASN A 18 7.34 1.12 -0.66
N VAL A 19 6.33 0.32 -0.36
CA VAL A 19 5.00 0.80 0.02
C VAL A 19 4.75 0.36 1.45
N SER A 20 4.31 1.29 2.30
CA SER A 20 3.90 1.00 3.68
C SER A 20 2.39 0.99 3.83
N GLU A 21 1.89 0.08 4.65
CA GLU A 21 0.53 0.10 5.17
C GLU A 21 0.52 0.69 6.58
N VAL A 22 -0.37 1.63 6.82
CA VAL A 22 -0.53 2.35 8.09
C VAL A 22 -1.96 2.20 8.57
N GLN A 23 -2.14 1.78 9.81
CA GLN A 23 -3.45 1.76 10.46
C GLN A 23 -3.78 3.12 11.07
N LEU A 24 -5.03 3.56 10.94
CA LEU A 24 -5.55 4.76 11.58
C LEU A 24 -6.55 4.36 12.66
N SER A 25 -6.42 4.98 13.84
CA SER A 25 -7.38 4.78 14.92
C SER A 25 -8.70 5.50 14.67
N THR A 26 -8.67 6.56 13.85
CA THR A 26 -9.86 7.29 13.39
C THR A 26 -9.85 7.34 11.86
N ALA A 27 -10.94 6.89 11.25
CA ALA A 27 -11.06 6.82 9.80
C ALA A 27 -10.83 8.19 9.14
N TRP A 28 -9.99 8.21 8.10
CA TRP A 28 -9.58 9.40 7.34
C TRP A 28 -8.83 10.49 8.12
N ASP A 29 -8.41 10.24 9.37
CA ASP A 29 -7.68 11.22 10.18
C ASP A 29 -6.20 10.86 10.35
N ILE A 30 -5.36 11.43 9.47
CA ILE A 30 -3.91 11.22 9.48
C ILE A 30 -3.20 11.75 10.73
N THR A 31 -3.85 12.63 11.51
CA THR A 31 -3.24 13.16 12.75
C THR A 31 -3.15 12.10 13.83
N THR A 32 -3.86 10.98 13.66
CA THR A 32 -3.86 9.83 14.56
C THR A 32 -2.74 8.84 14.30
N VAL A 33 -1.90 9.06 13.28
CA VAL A 33 -0.83 8.14 12.89
C VAL A 33 0.39 8.30 13.80
N SER A 34 0.81 7.19 14.41
CA SER A 34 2.08 7.02 15.10
C SER A 34 3.04 6.15 14.26
N PRO A 35 4.38 6.30 14.40
CA PRO A 35 5.33 5.39 13.76
C PRO A 35 5.14 3.91 14.12
N LEU A 36 4.48 3.63 15.25
CA LEU A 36 4.15 2.27 15.69
C LEU A 36 2.96 1.65 14.93
N ASP A 37 2.22 2.44 14.15
CA ASP A 37 1.03 2.00 13.42
C ASP A 37 1.35 1.50 12.00
N ILE A 38 2.63 1.37 11.66
CA ILE A 38 3.08 0.75 10.41
C ILE A 38 2.96 -0.77 10.57
N VAL A 39 2.01 -1.36 9.84
CA VAL A 39 1.67 -2.79 9.96
C VAL A 39 2.52 -3.63 9.01
N GLU A 40 2.75 -3.14 7.79
CA GLU A 40 3.50 -3.89 6.78
C GLU A 40 4.24 -2.99 5.79
N THR A 41 5.27 -3.53 5.14
CA THR A 41 6.04 -2.82 4.12
C THR A 41 6.52 -3.76 3.01
N ILE A 42 6.10 -3.51 1.77
CA ILE A 42 6.65 -4.19 0.59
C ILE A 42 8.06 -3.68 0.33
N ARG A 43 9.10 -4.50 0.56
CA ARG A 43 10.51 -4.12 0.34
C ARG A 43 11.08 -4.74 -0.93
N ASP A 44 10.52 -4.38 -2.07
CA ASP A 44 10.85 -5.00 -3.36
C ASP A 44 11.60 -4.06 -4.32
N ASN A 45 12.32 -3.08 -3.76
CA ASN A 45 13.11 -2.09 -4.51
C ASN A 45 12.36 -1.50 -5.71
N ILE A 46 11.07 -1.20 -5.51
CA ILE A 46 10.15 -0.91 -6.61
C ILE A 46 10.14 0.53 -7.06
N ALA A 47 10.82 1.42 -6.31
CA ALA A 47 10.89 2.86 -6.57
C ALA A 47 9.51 3.42 -7.01
N PRO A 48 8.49 3.36 -6.13
CA PRO A 48 7.12 3.60 -6.54
C PRO A 48 6.90 5.08 -6.88
N ARG A 49 6.26 5.33 -8.03
CA ARG A 49 5.78 6.65 -8.45
C ARG A 49 4.34 6.94 -8.09
N GLY A 50 3.53 5.88 -8.05
CA GLY A 50 2.10 5.98 -7.80
C GLY A 50 1.54 4.64 -7.37
N ILE A 51 0.40 4.68 -6.69
CA ILE A 51 -0.31 3.49 -6.25
C ILE A 51 -1.81 3.67 -6.46
N ALA A 52 -2.52 2.56 -6.66
CA ALA A 52 -3.98 2.53 -6.73
C ALA A 52 -4.51 1.25 -6.08
N LEU A 53 -5.51 1.38 -5.23
CA LEU A 53 -6.22 0.25 -4.64
C LEU A 53 -7.32 -0.21 -5.62
N ARG A 54 -7.46 -1.52 -5.82
CA ARG A 54 -8.60 -2.07 -6.56
C ARG A 54 -9.89 -1.82 -5.77
N GLY A 55 -11.01 -1.62 -6.45
CA GLY A 55 -12.30 -1.31 -5.79
C GLY A 55 -12.85 -2.40 -4.87
N ASP A 56 -12.36 -3.64 -4.98
CA ASP A 56 -12.67 -4.74 -4.05
C ASP A 56 -11.58 -4.94 -2.98
N GLU A 57 -10.58 -4.06 -2.94
CA GLU A 57 -9.49 -4.02 -1.95
C GLU A 57 -8.63 -5.28 -1.86
N ALA A 58 -8.75 -6.18 -2.84
CA ALA A 58 -7.96 -7.40 -2.89
C ALA A 58 -6.58 -7.20 -3.53
N LYS A 59 -6.36 -6.08 -4.23
CA LYS A 59 -5.11 -5.79 -4.93
C LYS A 59 -4.67 -4.35 -4.79
N LEU A 60 -3.37 -4.16 -4.68
CA LEU A 60 -2.69 -2.88 -4.82
C LEU A 60 -1.88 -2.86 -6.12
N PHE A 61 -2.11 -1.86 -6.96
CA PHE A 61 -1.30 -1.59 -8.15
C PHE A 61 -0.23 -0.55 -7.83
N VAL A 62 1.00 -0.78 -8.28
CA VAL A 62 2.15 0.11 -8.06
C VAL A 62 2.81 0.44 -9.39
N LEU A 63 2.86 1.73 -9.72
CA LEU A 63 3.63 2.24 -10.85
C LEU A 63 5.10 2.40 -10.42
N ARG A 64 6.03 1.75 -11.13
CA ARG A 64 7.46 1.74 -10.81
C ARG A 64 8.24 2.77 -11.62
N ASP A 65 9.35 3.29 -11.07
CA ASP A 65 10.30 4.16 -11.79
C ASP A 65 11.18 3.35 -12.77
N SER A 66 11.58 2.14 -12.37
CA SER A 66 12.45 1.27 -13.15
C SER A 66 11.61 0.39 -14.08
N ALA A 67 11.60 0.74 -15.35
CA ALA A 67 10.70 0.21 -16.39
C ALA A 67 9.24 0.66 -16.17
N PRO A 68 8.50 1.06 -17.23
CA PRO A 68 7.11 1.50 -17.15
C PRO A 68 6.14 0.33 -16.90
N GLU A 69 6.48 -0.50 -15.92
CA GLU A 69 5.71 -1.67 -15.50
C GLU A 69 4.83 -1.30 -14.31
N ILE A 70 3.64 -1.88 -14.31
CA ILE A 70 2.72 -1.85 -13.19
C ILE A 70 2.89 -3.18 -12.45
N ALA A 71 3.37 -3.12 -11.21
CA ALA A 71 3.37 -4.28 -10.33
C ALA A 71 2.01 -4.40 -9.62
N GLN A 72 1.60 -5.63 -9.31
CA GLN A 72 0.36 -5.92 -8.60
C GLN A 72 0.67 -6.75 -7.35
N TYR A 73 0.13 -6.33 -6.21
CA TYR A 73 0.29 -7.00 -4.92
C TYR A 73 -1.07 -7.47 -4.45
N ASP A 74 -1.17 -8.74 -4.07
CA ASP A 74 -2.37 -9.26 -3.44
C ASP A 74 -2.41 -8.79 -1.99
N LEU A 75 -3.57 -8.33 -1.56
CA LEU A 75 -3.85 -7.97 -0.19
C LEU A 75 -4.58 -9.16 0.45
N ALA A 76 -4.18 -9.54 1.66
CA ALA A 76 -4.96 -10.47 2.46
C ALA A 76 -6.39 -9.93 2.60
N TYR A 77 -7.36 -10.84 2.59
CA TYR A 77 -8.79 -10.52 2.59
C TYR A 77 -9.12 -9.50 3.70
N GLY A 78 -9.71 -8.35 3.35
CA GLY A 78 -9.93 -7.22 4.27
C GLY A 78 -8.86 -6.13 4.24
N GLY A 79 -7.88 -6.24 3.33
CA GLY A 79 -6.78 -5.29 3.19
C GLY A 79 -5.83 -5.29 4.38
N ASP A 80 -5.77 -6.37 5.16
CA ASP A 80 -5.08 -6.49 6.46
C ASP A 80 -3.57 -6.73 6.36
N ALA A 81 -3.08 -7.14 5.19
CA ALA A 81 -1.67 -7.42 4.96
C ALA A 81 -1.32 -7.42 3.45
N LEU A 82 -0.17 -6.86 3.09
CA LEU A 82 0.44 -6.88 1.76
C LEU A 82 1.19 -8.21 1.54
N ALA A 83 0.61 -9.17 0.80
CA ALA A 83 1.34 -10.38 0.42
C ALA A 83 2.30 -10.14 -0.76
N SER A 84 3.45 -10.82 -0.77
CA SER A 84 4.45 -10.69 -1.84
C SER A 84 3.91 -11.18 -3.20
N VAL A 85 4.22 -10.42 -4.26
CA VAL A 85 3.85 -10.64 -5.67
C VAL A 85 4.06 -12.07 -6.17
N GLN A 86 3.10 -12.59 -6.94
CA GLN A 86 3.34 -13.49 -8.07
C GLN A 86 3.39 -12.65 -9.36
N GLN A 87 4.55 -12.63 -10.03
CA GLN A 87 4.67 -12.12 -11.40
C GLN A 87 4.01 -13.15 -12.36
N PRO A 88 3.45 -12.72 -13.50
CA PRO A 88 3.27 -13.64 -14.62
C PRO A 88 4.62 -14.16 -15.14
#